data_AF-A0A350QGV9-F1
#
_entry.id   AF-A0A350QGV9-F1
#
_cell.length_a   1.000
_cell.length_b   1.000
_cell.length_c   1.000
_cell.angle_alpha   90.00
_cell.angle_beta   90.00
_cell.angle_gamma   90.00
#
_symmetry.space_group_name_H-M   'P 1'
#
loop_
_entity.id
_entity.type
_entity.pdbx_description
1 polymer ?
#
loop_
_entity_poly.entity_id
_entity_poly.type
_entity_poly.pdbx_seq_one_letter_code
_entity_poly.pdbx_strand_id
1 'polypeptide(L)'
;ANIAIAHGQLRERDLERIMADFYHQRFNLLLCSTIIETGIDVPTANTIIINRADNFGLAQLHQLRGRVGRSHHQAYAYLLTPPPKRLSKDAEKRLEAISSLEDLGAGFALATHDLEIRGAGELLGDEQSGQIETIGFTLYMDMLEEAVTALKEGRQPSLDMMLSQQSEIDLKLPALLPDSYIPDVNLRLSFYKKLASAKDESELDDVQVELIDRFGLLPDAAKNLVKLTEFKQQAQQLGIKRIEANAKGGLIEFADKTRVAPAYIIGLIQQQSRIFKLEGGQKLRFTIASPDAKDRLSLVANMLADFSQHQLEKS
;
A
#
# COMPACT_ATOMS: atom_id res chain seq x y z
N ALA A 1 14.10 35.07 34.19
CA ALA A 1 14.33 33.86 33.38
C ALA A 1 15.68 33.98 32.70
N ASN A 2 16.55 32.99 32.81
CA ASN A 2 17.84 32.98 32.13
C ASN A 2 17.64 32.38 30.73
N ILE A 3 17.74 33.24 29.72
CA ILE A 3 17.47 32.90 28.32
C ILE A 3 18.80 32.77 27.58
N ALA A 4 18.99 31.65 26.89
CA ALA A 4 20.06 31.46 25.92
C ALA A 4 19.47 31.42 24.50
N ILE A 5 20.23 31.90 23.52
CA ILE A 5 19.81 31.95 22.12
C ILE A 5 20.72 31.03 21.30
N ALA A 6 20.14 30.09 20.55
CA ALA A 6 20.87 29.18 19.67
C ALA A 6 20.29 29.24 18.25
N HIS A 7 21.09 29.62 17.26
CA HIS A 7 20.68 29.63 15.85
C HIS A 7 21.83 29.20 14.95
N GLY A 8 21.53 28.69 13.76
CA GLY A 8 22.54 28.08 12.88
C GLY A 8 23.48 29.05 12.16
N GLN A 9 23.45 30.35 12.49
CA GLN A 9 24.52 31.27 12.06
C GLN A 9 25.63 31.38 13.13
N LEU A 10 25.47 30.75 14.29
CA LEU A 10 26.53 30.62 15.29
C LEU A 10 27.58 29.61 14.81
N ARG A 11 28.81 29.77 15.28
CA ARG A 11 29.87 28.78 15.04
C ARG A 11 29.55 27.51 15.85
N GLU A 12 29.92 26.34 15.32
CA GLU A 12 29.65 25.05 15.97
C GLU A 12 30.13 25.01 17.43
N ARG A 13 31.31 25.55 17.72
CA ARG A 13 31.87 25.63 19.08
C ARG A 13 31.02 26.45 20.06
N ASP A 14 30.38 27.51 19.58
CA ASP A 14 29.52 28.34 20.41
C ASP A 14 28.19 27.62 20.70
N LEU A 15 27.70 26.87 19.72
CA LEU A 15 26.47 26.08 19.82
C LEU A 15 26.66 24.90 20.80
N GLU A 16 27.77 24.16 20.71
CA GLU A 16 28.14 23.12 21.68
C GLU A 16 28.23 23.64 23.11
N ARG A 17 28.83 24.82 23.29
CA ARG A 17 28.95 25.46 24.61
C ARG A 17 27.60 25.83 25.20
N ILE A 18 26.73 26.48 24.41
CA ILE A 18 25.37 26.84 24.83
C ILE A 18 24.57 25.59 25.20
N MET A 19 24.75 24.50 24.44
CA MET A 19 24.09 23.23 24.71
C MET A 19 24.57 22.56 25.99
N ALA A 20 25.88 22.54 26.24
CA ALA A 20 26.44 22.03 27.48
C ALA A 20 25.95 22.86 28.69
N ASP A 21 25.89 24.18 28.55
CA ASP A 21 25.39 25.06 29.59
C ASP A 21 23.89 24.86 29.87
N PHE A 22 23.10 24.57 28.83
CA PHE A 22 21.68 24.22 28.95
C PHE A 22 21.47 22.85 29.62
N TYR A 23 22.29 21.86 29.29
CA TYR A 23 22.28 20.55 29.94
C TYR A 23 22.60 20.64 31.44
N HIS A 24 23.58 21.47 31.81
CA HIS A 24 23.93 21.75 33.21
C HIS A 24 22.97 22.72 33.92
N GLN A 25 21.83 23.05 33.32
CA GLN A 25 20.79 23.93 33.89
C GLN A 25 21.28 25.33 34.27
N ARG A 26 22.33 25.85 33.59
CA ARG A 26 22.78 27.24 33.77
C ARG A 26 21.76 28.24 33.20
N PHE A 27 20.94 27.77 32.26
CA PHE A 27 19.81 28.49 31.66
C PHE A 27 18.56 27.61 31.71
N ASN A 28 17.38 28.23 31.77
CA ASN A 28 16.09 27.52 31.87
C ASN A 28 15.27 27.61 30.58
N LEU A 29 15.62 28.56 29.69
CA LEU A 29 14.91 28.77 28.43
C LEU A 29 15.93 28.87 27.29
N LEU A 30 15.78 27.99 26.31
CA LEU A 30 16.57 28.00 25.08
C LEU A 30 15.68 28.50 23.94
N LEU A 31 15.99 29.68 23.43
CA LEU A 31 15.35 30.21 22.22
C LEU A 31 16.15 29.72 21.01
N CYS A 32 15.56 28.83 20.22
CA CYS A 32 16.25 28.23 19.08
C CYS A 32 15.47 28.32 17.77
N SER A 33 16.20 28.31 16.66
CA SER A 33 15.63 28.02 15.33
C SER A 33 15.47 26.50 15.15
N THR A 34 14.83 26.09 14.05
CA THR A 34 14.55 24.69 13.69
C THR A 34 15.79 23.79 13.56
N ILE A 35 16.99 24.37 13.68
CA ILE A 35 18.29 23.71 13.48
C ILE A 35 18.65 22.74 14.62
N ILE A 36 17.86 22.69 15.69
CA ILE A 36 17.89 21.61 16.69
C ILE A 36 17.17 20.34 16.17
N GLU A 37 17.23 20.11 14.85
CA GLU A 37 16.68 18.93 14.19
C GLU A 37 17.53 17.67 14.49
N THR A 38 18.82 17.85 14.80
CA THR A 38 19.77 16.77 15.11
C THR A 38 20.12 16.71 16.61
N GLY A 39 19.96 15.52 17.19
CA GLY A 39 20.78 15.07 18.32
C GLY A 39 20.52 15.60 19.73
N ILE A 40 19.71 16.63 19.95
CA ILE A 40 19.55 17.16 21.31
C ILE A 40 18.46 16.38 22.05
N ASP A 41 18.90 15.65 23.07
CA ASP A 41 18.09 14.96 24.06
C ASP A 41 18.43 15.55 25.43
N VAL A 42 17.55 16.40 25.93
CA VAL A 42 17.68 17.01 27.26
C VAL A 42 16.54 16.45 28.12
N PRO A 43 16.80 15.46 28.98
CA PRO A 43 15.76 14.79 29.77
C PRO A 43 14.96 15.73 30.68
N THR A 44 15.57 16.86 31.05
CA THR A 44 15.00 17.91 31.89
C THR A 44 14.10 18.89 31.13
N ALA A 45 14.16 18.91 29.79
CA ALA A 45 13.31 19.76 28.96
C ALA A 45 11.97 19.06 28.71
N ASN A 46 10.97 19.42 29.51
CA ASN A 46 9.63 18.86 29.45
C ASN A 46 8.61 19.75 28.72
N THR A 47 8.97 20.98 28.35
CA THR A 47 8.06 21.92 27.69
C THR A 47 8.68 22.47 26.42
N ILE A 48 7.97 22.34 25.30
CA ILE A 48 8.32 22.99 24.03
C ILE A 48 7.23 23.98 23.63
N ILE A 49 7.66 25.15 23.16
CA ILE A 49 6.77 26.18 22.62
C ILE A 49 7.20 26.44 21.18
N ILE A 50 6.32 26.12 20.24
CA ILE A 50 6.56 26.28 18.81
C ILE A 50 5.82 27.53 18.37
N ASN A 51 6.56 28.60 18.10
CA ASN A 51 6.01 29.80 17.52
C ASN A 51 5.75 29.59 16.02
N ARG A 52 4.65 30.13 15.49
CA ARG A 52 4.27 30.03 14.07
C ARG A 52 4.17 28.57 13.61
N ALA A 53 3.46 27.74 14.38
CA ALA A 53 3.26 26.32 14.05
C ALA A 53 2.59 26.11 12.68
N ASP A 54 1.88 27.12 12.16
CA ASP A 54 1.27 27.15 10.82
C ASP A 54 2.26 26.96 9.67
N ASN A 55 3.52 27.38 9.86
CA ASN A 55 4.57 27.30 8.85
C ASN A 55 5.31 25.94 8.82
N PHE A 56 5.09 25.07 9.80
CA PHE A 56 5.81 23.80 9.90
C PHE A 56 5.05 22.67 9.23
N GLY A 57 5.77 21.71 8.64
CA GLY A 57 5.19 20.45 8.18
C GLY A 57 4.69 19.59 9.34
N LEU A 58 3.74 18.68 9.08
CA LEU A 58 3.20 17.79 10.10
C LEU A 58 4.31 16.89 10.68
N ALA A 59 5.15 16.31 9.81
CA ALA A 59 6.32 15.53 10.21
C ALA A 59 7.32 16.33 11.09
N GLN A 60 7.56 17.60 10.75
CA GLN A 60 8.46 18.46 11.52
C GLN A 60 7.88 18.77 12.91
N LEU A 61 6.59 19.08 12.99
CA LEU A 61 5.91 19.32 14.27
C LEU A 61 5.92 18.05 15.14
N HIS A 62 5.73 16.88 14.55
CA HIS A 62 5.83 15.61 15.27
C HIS A 62 7.24 15.32 15.77
N GLN A 63 8.26 15.58 14.95
CA GLN A 63 9.66 15.43 15.36
C GLN A 63 10.02 16.39 16.50
N LEU A 64 9.57 17.66 16.42
CA LEU A 64 9.76 18.64 17.49
C LEU A 64 9.02 18.24 18.78
N ARG A 65 7.80 17.71 18.68
CA ARG A 65 7.06 17.14 19.83
C ARG A 65 7.84 15.98 20.46
N GLY A 66 8.40 15.07 19.67
CA GLY A 66 9.17 13.91 20.16
C GLY A 66 10.53 14.24 20.80
N ARG A 67 10.95 15.51 20.77
CA ARG A 67 12.16 15.99 21.45
C ARG A 67 11.93 16.29 22.94
N VAL A 68 10.67 16.42 23.38
CA VAL A 68 10.30 16.59 24.78
C VAL A 68 9.57 15.36 25.32
N GLY A 69 9.66 15.09 26.62
CA GLY A 69 8.94 13.96 27.25
C GLY A 69 9.70 12.64 27.27
N ARG A 70 11.03 12.68 27.35
CA ARG A 70 11.89 11.48 27.52
C ARG A 70 12.10 11.06 28.98
N SER A 71 11.40 11.69 29.92
CA SER A 71 11.43 11.38 31.36
C SER A 71 10.09 10.84 31.83
N HIS A 72 10.02 10.34 33.07
CA HIS A 72 8.77 9.84 33.68
C HIS A 72 7.73 10.93 34.00
N HIS A 73 8.00 12.18 33.59
CA HIS A 73 7.13 13.33 33.86
C HIS A 73 6.39 13.75 32.59
N GLN A 74 5.14 14.17 32.77
CA GLN A 74 4.32 14.72 31.69
C GLN A 74 5.05 15.87 30.99
N ALA A 75 5.12 15.81 29.67
CA ALA A 75 5.63 16.88 28.83
C ALA A 75 4.49 17.64 28.14
N TYR A 76 4.74 18.91 27.84
CA TYR A 76 3.78 19.81 27.21
C TYR A 76 4.36 20.38 25.92
N ALA A 77 3.56 20.38 24.86
CA ALA A 77 3.90 20.99 23.59
C ALA A 77 2.86 22.06 23.24
N TYR A 78 3.27 23.33 23.23
CA TYR A 78 2.40 24.45 22.89
C TYR A 78 2.64 24.86 21.43
N LEU A 79 1.62 24.69 20.61
CA LEU A 79 1.60 25.08 19.20
C LEU A 79 0.96 26.47 19.08
N LEU A 80 1.77 27.51 18.89
CA LEU A 80 1.26 28.88 18.77
C LEU A 80 0.99 29.20 17.30
N THR A 81 -0.23 29.65 17.01
CA THR A 81 -0.70 29.94 15.66
C THR A 81 -1.27 31.37 15.59
N PRO A 82 -1.25 32.01 14.41
CA PRO A 82 -1.99 33.25 14.20
C PRO A 82 -3.50 33.01 14.33
N PRO A 83 -4.32 34.07 14.46
CA PRO A 83 -5.78 33.94 14.55
C PRO A 83 -6.35 33.05 13.42
N PRO A 84 -7.35 32.20 13.69
CA PRO A 84 -7.84 31.19 12.75
C PRO A 84 -8.19 31.72 11.36
N LYS A 85 -8.70 32.96 11.29
CA LYS A 85 -9.02 33.66 10.03
C LYS A 85 -7.84 33.87 9.07
N ARG A 86 -6.60 33.74 9.55
CA ARG A 86 -5.36 33.87 8.75
C ARG A 86 -4.69 32.53 8.46
N LEU A 87 -5.24 31.41 8.93
CA LEU A 87 -4.71 30.09 8.64
C LEU A 87 -5.18 29.64 7.26
N SER A 88 -4.31 28.97 6.51
CA SER A 88 -4.73 28.23 5.33
C SER A 88 -5.53 26.99 5.78
N LYS A 89 -6.45 26.52 4.92
CA LYS A 89 -7.21 25.30 5.18
C LYS A 89 -6.30 24.09 5.45
N ASP A 90 -5.15 24.03 4.78
CA ASP A 90 -4.17 22.96 4.97
C ASP A 90 -3.40 23.11 6.29
N ALA A 91 -3.14 24.34 6.76
CA ALA A 91 -2.56 24.55 8.08
C ALA A 91 -3.54 24.15 9.19
N GLU A 92 -4.81 24.50 9.05
CA GLU A 92 -5.87 24.15 9.99
C GLU A 92 -6.02 22.62 10.11
N LYS A 93 -6.16 21.90 8.98
CA LYS A 93 -6.22 20.43 8.97
C LYS A 93 -4.98 19.78 9.60
N ARG A 94 -3.78 20.29 9.32
CA ARG A 94 -2.53 19.74 9.91
C ARG A 94 -2.47 19.95 11.43
N LEU A 95 -2.88 21.12 11.90
CA LEU A 95 -2.91 21.44 13.34
C LEU A 95 -3.99 20.64 14.08
N GLU A 96 -5.12 20.38 13.43
CA GLU A 96 -6.17 19.50 13.95
C GLU A 96 -5.69 18.04 14.02
N ALA A 97 -5.07 17.56 12.94
CA ALA A 97 -4.50 16.21 12.90
C ALA A 97 -3.46 15.99 14.01
N ILE A 98 -2.51 16.92 14.22
CA ILE A 98 -1.52 16.74 15.29
C ILE A 98 -2.12 16.84 16.70
N SER A 99 -3.20 17.61 16.88
CA SER A 99 -3.92 17.69 18.15
C SER A 99 -4.72 16.42 18.45
N SER A 100 -5.23 15.73 17.43
CA SER A 100 -5.97 14.47 17.58
C SER A 100 -5.08 13.25 17.85
N LEU A 101 -3.78 13.37 17.55
CA LEU A 101 -2.79 12.29 17.69
C LEU A 101 -2.19 12.30 19.09
N GLU A 102 -3.03 12.11 20.11
CA GLU A 102 -2.63 12.21 21.52
C GLU A 102 -1.80 11.00 22.00
N ASP A 103 -1.88 9.83 21.37
CA ASP A 103 -1.25 8.61 21.89
C ASP A 103 0.05 8.14 21.20
N LEU A 104 0.93 7.59 22.05
CA LEU A 104 2.24 7.04 21.75
C LEU A 104 2.09 5.85 20.77
N GLY A 105 2.19 6.13 19.47
CA GLY A 105 1.90 5.21 18.37
C GLY A 105 1.57 5.93 17.05
N ALA A 106 1.27 7.23 17.15
CA ALA A 106 0.90 8.13 16.06
C ALA A 106 1.92 8.32 14.93
N GLY A 107 3.20 7.96 15.11
CA GLY A 107 4.24 8.19 14.10
C GLY A 107 3.96 7.53 12.74
N PHE A 108 3.24 6.40 12.75
CA PHE A 108 2.89 5.66 11.53
C PHE A 108 1.70 6.30 10.79
N ALA A 109 0.63 6.68 11.52
CA ALA A 109 -0.53 7.38 10.96
C ALA A 109 -0.15 8.77 10.41
N LEU A 110 0.84 9.42 11.03
CA LEU A 110 1.28 10.75 10.69
C LEU A 110 2.11 10.80 9.40
N ALA A 111 2.87 9.74 9.08
CA ALA A 111 3.56 9.60 7.79
C ALA A 111 2.56 9.37 6.64
N THR A 112 1.50 8.61 6.88
CA THR A 112 0.42 8.36 5.91
C THR A 112 -0.35 9.65 5.60
N HIS A 113 -0.74 10.41 6.63
CA HIS A 113 -1.42 11.69 6.42
C HIS A 113 -0.52 12.79 5.82
N ASP A 114 0.79 12.80 6.11
CA ASP A 114 1.72 13.76 5.49
C ASP A 114 1.90 13.48 3.99
N LEU A 115 1.87 12.21 3.56
CA LEU A 115 1.86 11.78 2.16
C LEU A 115 0.57 12.17 1.42
N GLU A 116 -0.59 12.01 2.06
CA GLU A 116 -1.89 12.45 1.52
C GLU A 116 -1.98 13.97 1.37
N ILE A 117 -1.47 14.72 2.37
CA ILE A 117 -1.55 16.19 2.39
C ILE A 117 -0.50 16.84 1.47
N ARG A 118 0.69 16.24 1.31
CA ARG A 118 1.78 16.81 0.47
C ARG A 118 1.78 16.36 -0.99
N GLY A 119 1.22 15.19 -1.33
CA GLY A 119 1.66 14.48 -2.54
C GLY A 119 0.61 14.06 -3.55
N ALA A 120 -0.69 14.13 -3.25
CA ALA A 120 -1.72 13.76 -4.24
C ALA A 120 -1.87 14.78 -5.39
N GLY A 121 -1.26 15.97 -5.28
CA GLY A 121 -1.52 17.09 -6.19
C GLY A 121 -0.37 17.55 -7.10
N GLU A 122 0.89 17.15 -6.87
CA GLU A 122 2.04 17.81 -7.56
C GLU A 122 3.08 16.86 -8.20
N LEU A 123 2.98 15.55 -7.98
CA LEU A 123 3.73 14.53 -8.74
C LEU A 123 2.96 13.97 -9.95
N LEU A 124 1.69 14.32 -10.06
CA LEU A 124 0.73 13.82 -11.03
C LEU A 124 0.41 14.97 -11.97
N GLY A 125 1.28 15.18 -12.96
CA GLY A 125 0.98 16.05 -14.08
C GLY A 125 -0.39 15.71 -14.65
N ASP A 126 -1.18 16.75 -14.93
CA ASP A 126 -2.40 16.65 -15.70
C ASP A 126 -2.12 15.80 -16.95
N GLU A 127 -2.72 14.59 -17.02
CA GLU A 127 -3.41 14.04 -18.20
C GLU A 127 -3.46 12.51 -18.31
N GLN A 128 -2.72 11.67 -17.54
CA GLN A 128 -2.70 10.21 -17.82
C GLN A 128 -2.50 9.23 -16.64
N SER A 129 -3.13 9.39 -15.47
CA SER A 129 -2.92 8.49 -14.31
C SER A 129 -3.99 7.41 -14.05
N GLY A 130 -5.09 7.36 -14.80
CA GLY A 130 -6.27 6.55 -14.45
C GLY A 130 -6.16 5.01 -14.44
N GLN A 131 -5.01 4.39 -14.71
CA GLN A 131 -4.88 2.92 -14.76
C GLN A 131 -3.68 2.29 -14.05
N ILE A 132 -2.69 3.07 -13.61
CA ILE A 132 -1.43 2.53 -13.06
C ILE A 132 -1.39 2.62 -11.51
N GLU A 133 -2.23 3.46 -10.92
CA GLU A 133 -2.18 3.82 -9.49
C GLU A 133 -2.68 2.71 -8.54
N THR A 134 -3.56 1.81 -9.00
CA THR A 134 -4.24 0.85 -8.10
C THR A 134 -3.47 -0.45 -7.86
N ILE A 135 -2.50 -0.79 -8.72
CA ILE A 135 -1.86 -2.12 -8.72
C ILE A 135 -0.59 -2.13 -7.85
N GLY A 136 0.13 -1.00 -7.74
CA GLY A 136 1.44 -0.96 -7.07
C GLY A 136 1.42 -1.02 -5.55
N PHE A 137 0.43 -0.38 -4.89
CA PHE A 137 0.38 -0.29 -3.42
C PHE A 137 -0.15 -1.58 -2.77
N THR A 138 -1.15 -2.22 -3.39
CA THR A 138 -1.70 -3.51 -2.95
C THR A 138 -0.64 -4.60 -3.05
N LEU A 139 0.06 -4.68 -4.18
CA LEU A 139 1.18 -5.61 -4.36
C LEU A 139 2.29 -5.39 -3.31
N TYR A 140 2.58 -4.13 -2.98
CA TYR A 140 3.57 -3.80 -1.95
C TYR A 140 3.15 -4.25 -0.54
N MET A 141 1.89 -4.06 -0.18
CA MET A 141 1.36 -4.49 1.13
C MET A 141 1.27 -6.01 1.25
N ASP A 142 0.90 -6.70 0.16
CA ASP A 142 0.88 -8.16 0.10
C ASP A 142 2.31 -8.73 0.28
N MET A 143 3.30 -8.14 -0.41
CA MET A 143 4.71 -8.53 -0.26
C MET A 143 5.24 -8.32 1.17
N LEU A 144 4.77 -7.26 1.85
CA LEU A 144 5.24 -6.89 3.18
C LEU A 144 4.61 -7.78 4.27
N GLU A 145 3.33 -8.10 4.15
CA GLU A 145 2.62 -8.96 5.09
C GLU A 145 3.08 -10.42 5.02
N GLU A 146 3.36 -10.91 3.82
CA GLU A 146 3.89 -12.26 3.59
C GLU A 146 5.34 -12.38 4.09
N ALA A 147 6.17 -11.34 3.91
CA ALA A 147 7.51 -11.26 4.49
C ALA A 147 7.48 -11.30 6.04
N VAL A 148 6.53 -10.59 6.66
CA VAL A 148 6.35 -10.60 8.12
C VAL A 148 5.87 -11.97 8.62
N THR A 149 5.01 -12.64 7.86
CA THR A 149 4.49 -13.98 8.20
C THR A 149 5.57 -15.03 8.11
N ALA A 150 6.39 -15.00 7.06
CA ALA A 150 7.49 -15.94 6.88
C ALA A 150 8.60 -15.79 7.94
N LEU A 151 8.90 -14.55 8.37
CA LEU A 151 9.81 -14.27 9.48
C LEU A 151 9.29 -14.82 10.83
N LYS A 152 7.97 -14.83 11.05
CA LYS A 152 7.36 -15.43 12.25
C LYS A 152 7.42 -16.95 12.25
N GLU A 153 7.42 -17.59 11.09
CA GLU A 153 7.51 -19.05 10.93
C GLU A 153 8.95 -19.60 10.93
N GLY A 154 9.97 -18.73 11.06
CA GLY A 154 11.38 -19.13 11.10
C GLY A 154 11.92 -19.67 9.77
N ARG A 155 11.20 -19.46 8.66
CA ARG A 155 11.64 -19.77 7.30
C ARG A 155 12.28 -18.52 6.68
N GLN A 156 13.41 -18.67 5.99
CA GLN A 156 13.91 -17.65 5.09
C GLN A 156 13.34 -17.94 3.70
N PRO A 157 12.21 -17.34 3.28
CA PRO A 157 11.79 -17.47 1.90
C PRO A 157 12.81 -16.73 1.04
N SER A 158 13.33 -17.39 0.01
CA SER A 158 14.08 -16.68 -1.02
C SER A 158 13.10 -15.74 -1.74
N LEU A 159 13.54 -14.51 -1.97
CA LEU A 159 12.78 -13.48 -2.69
C LEU A 159 12.27 -14.00 -4.06
N ASP A 160 13.02 -14.93 -4.67
CA ASP A 160 12.66 -15.64 -5.90
C ASP A 160 11.45 -16.59 -5.73
N MET A 161 11.25 -17.24 -4.58
CA MET A 161 10.04 -18.04 -4.31
C MET A 161 8.81 -17.16 -4.05
N MET A 162 9.00 -15.96 -3.49
CA MET A 162 7.92 -15.00 -3.20
C MET A 162 7.37 -14.36 -4.48
N LEU A 163 8.24 -14.03 -5.44
CA LEU A 163 7.85 -13.44 -6.73
C LEU A 163 7.38 -14.49 -7.77
N SER A 164 7.77 -15.76 -7.62
CA SER A 164 7.43 -16.81 -8.59
C SER A 164 6.07 -17.48 -8.36
N GLN A 165 5.41 -17.24 -7.22
CA GLN A 165 4.13 -17.86 -6.89
C GLN A 165 2.90 -16.98 -7.16
N GLN A 166 3.08 -15.68 -7.42
CA GLN A 166 1.93 -14.82 -7.66
C GLN A 166 1.54 -14.88 -9.14
N SER A 167 0.39 -15.51 -9.41
CA SER A 167 -0.21 -15.51 -10.74
C SER A 167 -0.69 -14.10 -11.10
N GLU A 168 -0.28 -13.59 -12.25
CA GLU A 168 -0.76 -12.32 -12.79
C GLU A 168 -1.92 -12.54 -13.76
N ILE A 169 -3.01 -11.80 -13.61
CA ILE A 169 -4.16 -11.89 -14.53
C ILE A 169 -4.51 -10.50 -15.05
N ASP A 170 -4.41 -10.31 -16.36
CA ASP A 170 -4.77 -9.07 -17.07
C ASP A 170 -5.79 -9.37 -18.17
N LEU A 171 -7.06 -9.05 -17.91
CA LEU A 171 -8.16 -9.25 -18.85
C LEU A 171 -8.60 -7.95 -19.52
N LYS A 172 -7.87 -6.84 -19.37
CA LYS A 172 -8.23 -5.51 -19.90
C LYS A 172 -9.67 -5.08 -19.57
N LEU A 173 -10.07 -5.26 -18.31
CA LEU A 173 -11.39 -4.89 -17.79
C LEU A 173 -11.25 -4.17 -16.44
N PRO A 174 -12.15 -3.22 -16.12
CA PRO A 174 -12.08 -2.48 -14.87
C PRO A 174 -12.38 -3.44 -13.72
N ALA A 175 -11.42 -3.60 -12.81
CA ALA A 175 -11.51 -4.46 -11.65
C ALA A 175 -11.01 -3.69 -10.43
N LEU A 176 -11.94 -3.03 -9.74
CA LEU A 176 -11.66 -2.16 -8.60
C LEU A 176 -12.93 -1.99 -7.77
N LEU A 177 -12.75 -1.59 -6.50
CA LEU A 177 -13.82 -1.11 -5.63
C LEU A 177 -14.00 0.40 -5.88
N PRO A 178 -15.12 0.82 -6.51
CA PRO A 178 -15.34 2.23 -6.83
C PRO A 178 -15.49 3.07 -5.56
N ASP A 179 -15.06 4.33 -5.62
CA ASP A 179 -15.29 5.33 -4.58
C ASP A 179 -16.79 5.58 -4.33
N SER A 180 -17.61 5.46 -5.38
CA SER A 180 -19.07 5.53 -5.30
C SER A 180 -19.70 4.35 -4.54
N TYR A 181 -18.99 3.23 -4.38
CA TYR A 181 -19.46 2.05 -3.65
C TYR A 181 -18.90 2.00 -2.23
N ILE A 182 -17.60 2.25 -2.07
CA ILE A 182 -16.94 2.37 -0.77
C ILE A 182 -16.19 3.72 -0.74
N PRO A 183 -16.81 4.78 -0.19
CA PRO A 183 -16.21 6.12 -0.14
C PRO A 183 -14.98 6.18 0.78
N ASP A 184 -15.01 5.41 1.88
CA ASP A 184 -13.93 5.38 2.86
C ASP A 184 -12.72 4.58 2.33
N VAL A 185 -11.58 5.26 2.22
CA VAL A 185 -10.33 4.70 1.67
C VAL A 185 -9.79 3.57 2.55
N ASN A 186 -9.85 3.70 3.87
CA ASN A 186 -9.33 2.71 4.81
C ASN A 186 -10.16 1.42 4.76
N LEU A 187 -11.49 1.54 4.72
CA LEU A 187 -12.38 0.40 4.54
C LEU A 187 -12.11 -0.29 3.20
N ARG A 188 -11.99 0.46 2.12
CA ARG A 188 -11.68 -0.07 0.79
C ARG A 188 -10.34 -0.81 0.76
N LEU A 189 -9.29 -0.25 1.37
CA LEU A 189 -8.00 -0.93 1.54
C LEU A 189 -8.13 -2.22 2.35
N SER A 190 -8.93 -2.22 3.43
CA SER A 190 -9.18 -3.43 4.22
C SER A 190 -9.85 -4.53 3.39
N PHE A 191 -10.77 -4.17 2.49
CA PHE A 191 -11.42 -5.13 1.60
C PHE A 191 -10.51 -5.65 0.49
N TYR A 192 -9.67 -4.78 -0.10
CA TYR A 192 -8.62 -5.24 -1.03
C TYR A 192 -7.72 -6.28 -0.36
N LYS A 193 -7.29 -6.00 0.88
CA LYS A 193 -6.47 -6.91 1.66
C LYS A 193 -7.19 -8.24 1.94
N LYS A 194 -8.44 -8.20 2.38
CA LYS A 194 -9.26 -9.41 2.61
C LYS A 194 -9.44 -10.25 1.34
N LEU A 195 -9.67 -9.62 0.19
CA LEU A 195 -9.77 -10.31 -1.09
C LEU A 195 -8.43 -10.95 -1.46
N ALA A 196 -7.32 -10.23 -1.32
CA ALA A 196 -5.98 -10.73 -1.66
C ALA A 196 -5.52 -11.87 -0.73
N SER A 197 -5.91 -11.85 0.55
CA SER A 197 -5.52 -12.84 1.55
C SER A 197 -6.43 -14.06 1.62
N ALA A 198 -7.56 -14.05 0.92
CA ALA A 198 -8.47 -15.19 0.85
C ALA A 198 -7.75 -16.40 0.23
N LYS A 199 -7.88 -17.57 0.86
CA LYS A 199 -7.17 -18.79 0.49
C LYS A 199 -7.99 -19.75 -0.34
N ASP A 200 -9.31 -19.67 -0.20
CA ASP A 200 -10.26 -20.52 -0.90
C ASP A 200 -11.49 -19.74 -1.37
N GLU A 201 -12.32 -20.44 -2.14
CA GLU A 201 -13.57 -19.89 -2.70
C GLU A 201 -14.57 -19.52 -1.59
N SER A 202 -14.58 -20.24 -0.46
CA SER A 202 -15.48 -19.95 0.66
C SER A 202 -15.13 -18.63 1.34
N GLU A 203 -13.84 -18.36 1.58
CA GLU A 203 -13.38 -17.09 2.16
C GLU A 203 -13.66 -15.92 1.19
N LEU A 204 -13.56 -16.13 -0.12
CA LEU A 204 -13.95 -15.12 -1.11
C LEU A 204 -15.46 -14.85 -1.09
N ASP A 205 -16.27 -15.89 -1.01
CA ASP A 205 -17.73 -15.79 -0.90
C ASP A 205 -18.14 -15.05 0.37
N ASP A 206 -17.49 -15.33 1.50
CA ASP A 206 -17.73 -14.62 2.77
C ASP A 206 -17.44 -13.13 2.65
N VAL A 207 -16.32 -12.76 2.01
CA VAL A 207 -15.99 -11.35 1.74
C VAL A 207 -17.00 -10.71 0.80
N GLN A 208 -17.48 -11.45 -0.21
CA GLN A 208 -18.51 -10.98 -1.13
C GLN A 208 -19.84 -10.74 -0.42
N VAL A 209 -20.26 -11.64 0.46
CA VAL A 209 -21.47 -11.49 1.29
C VAL A 209 -21.32 -10.29 2.23
N GLU A 210 -20.17 -10.10 2.88
CA GLU A 210 -19.91 -8.94 3.72
C GLU A 210 -20.01 -7.62 2.93
N LEU A 211 -19.48 -7.59 1.70
CA LEU A 211 -19.60 -6.43 0.81
C LEU A 211 -21.07 -6.11 0.48
N ILE A 212 -21.85 -7.15 0.18
CA ILE A 212 -23.27 -6.98 -0.15
C ILE A 212 -24.08 -6.51 1.05
N ASP A 213 -23.86 -7.09 2.23
CA ASP A 213 -24.59 -6.75 3.45
C ASP A 213 -24.32 -5.29 3.88
N ARG A 214 -23.06 -4.85 3.73
CA ARG A 214 -22.64 -3.51 4.17
C ARG A 214 -22.89 -2.40 3.16
N PHE A 215 -22.75 -2.67 1.86
CA PHE A 215 -22.76 -1.65 0.81
C PHE A 215 -23.80 -1.91 -0.29
N GLY A 216 -24.55 -3.01 -0.21
CA GLY A 216 -25.55 -3.38 -1.23
C GLY A 216 -24.93 -4.05 -2.45
N LEU A 217 -25.67 -4.06 -3.56
CA LEU A 217 -25.28 -4.80 -4.77
C LEU A 217 -23.91 -4.38 -5.31
N LEU A 218 -23.06 -5.36 -5.62
CA LEU A 218 -21.74 -5.11 -6.20
C LEU A 218 -21.85 -4.43 -7.58
N PRO A 219 -21.14 -3.32 -7.81
CA PRO A 219 -20.93 -2.76 -9.14
C PRO A 219 -20.19 -3.74 -10.05
N ASP A 220 -20.30 -3.57 -11.36
CA ASP A 220 -19.64 -4.47 -12.32
C ASP A 220 -18.11 -4.49 -12.14
N ALA A 221 -17.49 -3.36 -11.82
CA ALA A 221 -16.05 -3.30 -11.53
C ALA A 221 -15.66 -4.10 -10.27
N ALA A 222 -16.52 -4.15 -9.26
CA ALA A 222 -16.28 -4.92 -8.04
C ALA A 222 -16.53 -6.43 -8.27
N LYS A 223 -17.56 -6.79 -9.04
CA LYS A 223 -17.78 -8.18 -9.48
C LYS A 223 -16.58 -8.71 -10.26
N ASN A 224 -16.06 -7.89 -11.17
CA ASN A 224 -14.86 -8.21 -11.93
C ASN A 224 -13.65 -8.44 -11.02
N LEU A 225 -13.46 -7.61 -9.99
CA LEU A 225 -12.38 -7.77 -9.02
C LEU A 225 -12.46 -9.12 -8.31
N VAL A 226 -13.64 -9.48 -7.77
CA VAL A 226 -13.83 -10.78 -7.11
C VAL A 226 -13.52 -11.94 -8.06
N LYS A 227 -14.01 -11.88 -9.30
CA LYS A 227 -13.73 -12.91 -10.32
C LYS A 227 -12.26 -13.01 -10.71
N LEU A 228 -11.54 -11.89 -10.82
CA LEU A 228 -10.11 -11.92 -11.08
C LEU A 228 -9.33 -12.56 -9.92
N THR A 229 -9.73 -12.30 -8.67
CA THR A 229 -9.12 -12.92 -7.50
C THR A 229 -9.37 -14.44 -7.46
N GLU A 230 -10.58 -14.88 -7.77
CA GLU A 230 -10.92 -16.30 -7.92
C GLU A 230 -10.05 -16.98 -8.99
N PHE A 231 -9.95 -16.37 -10.18
CA PHE A 231 -9.08 -16.88 -11.25
C PHE A 231 -7.61 -16.91 -10.83
N LYS A 232 -7.16 -15.93 -10.03
CA LYS A 232 -5.78 -15.88 -9.54
C LYS A 232 -5.48 -17.08 -8.63
N GLN A 233 -6.40 -17.42 -7.73
CA GLN A 233 -6.28 -18.60 -6.88
C GLN A 233 -6.24 -19.90 -7.71
N GLN A 234 -7.16 -20.05 -8.67
CA GLN A 234 -7.18 -21.22 -9.56
C GLN A 234 -5.90 -21.34 -10.39
N ALA A 235 -5.44 -20.24 -10.97
CA ALA A 235 -4.20 -20.17 -11.75
C ALA A 235 -2.99 -20.58 -10.89
N GLN A 236 -2.92 -20.10 -9.66
CA GLN A 236 -1.84 -20.44 -8.72
C GLN A 236 -1.85 -21.92 -8.37
N GLN A 237 -3.03 -22.51 -8.12
CA GLN A 237 -3.16 -23.95 -7.86
C GLN A 237 -2.74 -24.82 -9.05
N LEU A 238 -2.95 -24.33 -10.28
CA LEU A 238 -2.57 -24.99 -11.52
C LEU A 238 -1.11 -24.79 -11.90
N GLY A 239 -0.38 -23.88 -11.25
CA GLY A 239 0.98 -23.49 -11.62
C GLY A 239 1.03 -22.65 -12.90
N ILE A 240 0.04 -21.78 -13.10
CA ILE A 240 0.00 -20.77 -14.16
C ILE A 240 0.57 -19.47 -13.62
N LYS A 241 1.58 -18.92 -14.28
CA LYS A 241 2.27 -17.70 -13.85
C LYS A 241 1.56 -16.44 -14.34
N ARG A 242 1.03 -16.45 -15.56
CA ARG A 242 0.38 -15.26 -16.13
C ARG A 242 -0.74 -15.63 -17.08
N ILE A 243 -1.86 -14.91 -17.01
CA ILE A 243 -2.98 -15.01 -17.95
C ILE A 243 -3.28 -13.61 -18.48
N GLU A 244 -3.18 -13.44 -19.79
CA GLU A 244 -3.59 -12.23 -20.48
C GLU A 244 -4.73 -12.54 -21.44
N ALA A 245 -5.76 -11.70 -21.46
CA ALA A 245 -6.80 -11.76 -22.48
C ALA A 245 -7.22 -10.36 -22.95
N ASN A 246 -7.41 -10.24 -24.26
CA ASN A 246 -7.90 -9.05 -24.94
C ASN A 246 -9.01 -9.44 -25.93
N ALA A 247 -9.56 -8.45 -26.63
CA ALA A 247 -10.69 -8.65 -27.54
C ALA A 247 -10.48 -9.67 -28.68
N LYS A 248 -9.24 -9.99 -29.03
CA LYS A 248 -8.89 -10.86 -30.17
C LYS A 248 -8.23 -12.18 -29.76
N GLY A 249 -7.90 -12.35 -28.48
CA GLY A 249 -7.18 -13.50 -27.97
C GLY A 249 -6.34 -13.17 -26.75
N GLY A 250 -5.34 -13.98 -26.47
CA GLY A 250 -4.55 -13.83 -25.25
C GLY A 250 -3.39 -14.80 -25.14
N LEU A 251 -2.82 -14.85 -23.95
CA LEU A 251 -1.60 -15.58 -23.64
C LEU A 251 -1.71 -16.20 -22.24
N ILE A 252 -1.29 -17.45 -22.11
CA ILE A 252 -1.13 -18.12 -20.83
C ILE A 252 0.34 -18.53 -20.69
N GLU A 253 1.02 -18.01 -19.67
CA GLU A 253 2.38 -18.40 -19.30
C GLU A 253 2.31 -19.38 -18.14
N PHE A 254 2.76 -20.61 -18.36
CA PHE A 254 2.88 -21.62 -17.34
C PHE A 254 4.17 -21.44 -16.53
N ALA A 255 4.16 -21.80 -15.26
CA ALA A 255 5.38 -21.91 -14.46
C ALA A 255 6.14 -23.20 -14.82
N ASP A 256 7.43 -23.27 -14.47
CA ASP A 256 8.28 -24.45 -14.69
C ASP A 256 7.68 -25.73 -14.08
N LYS A 257 6.91 -25.59 -12.98
CA LYS A 257 6.18 -26.67 -12.31
C LYS A 257 4.67 -26.49 -12.45
N THR A 258 4.16 -26.53 -13.67
CA THR A 258 2.71 -26.56 -13.94
C THR A 258 2.11 -27.92 -13.57
N ARG A 259 0.88 -27.92 -13.05
CA ARG A 259 0.09 -29.14 -12.81
C ARG A 259 -0.73 -29.56 -14.03
N VAL A 260 -0.82 -28.70 -15.05
CA VAL A 260 -1.57 -29.00 -16.27
C VAL A 260 -0.82 -30.07 -17.08
N ALA A 261 -1.53 -31.13 -17.48
CA ALA A 261 -0.93 -32.25 -18.19
C ALA A 261 -0.32 -31.80 -19.54
N PRO A 262 0.99 -32.01 -19.80
CA PRO A 262 1.61 -31.61 -21.06
C PRO A 262 0.96 -32.24 -22.30
N ALA A 263 0.46 -33.48 -22.16
CA ALA A 263 -0.26 -34.18 -23.22
C ALA A 263 -1.55 -33.44 -23.65
N TYR A 264 -2.25 -32.82 -22.70
CA TYR A 264 -3.45 -32.04 -22.98
C TYR A 264 -3.11 -30.76 -23.76
N ILE A 265 -2.07 -30.03 -23.35
CA ILE A 265 -1.59 -28.82 -24.04
C ILE A 265 -1.17 -29.16 -25.48
N ILE A 266 -0.41 -30.24 -25.67
CA ILE A 266 0.00 -30.71 -27.00
C ILE A 266 -1.23 -31.10 -27.85
N GLY A 267 -2.20 -31.79 -27.25
CA GLY A 267 -3.46 -32.16 -27.90
C GLY A 267 -4.25 -30.94 -28.38
N LEU A 268 -4.37 -29.91 -27.55
CA LEU A 268 -5.01 -28.64 -27.92
C LEU A 268 -4.35 -27.99 -29.13
N ILE A 269 -3.01 -27.93 -29.16
CA ILE A 269 -2.26 -27.32 -30.27
C ILE A 269 -2.43 -28.14 -31.55
N GLN A 270 -2.45 -29.48 -31.46
CA GLN A 270 -2.59 -30.35 -32.63
C GLN A 270 -4.01 -30.31 -33.21
N GLN A 271 -5.03 -30.35 -32.36
CA GLN A 271 -6.44 -30.33 -32.78
C GLN A 271 -6.88 -28.95 -33.27
N GLN A 272 -6.34 -27.88 -32.66
CA GLN A 272 -6.79 -26.51 -32.89
C GLN A 272 -5.61 -25.56 -33.20
N SER A 273 -4.73 -25.96 -34.11
CA SER A 273 -3.52 -25.22 -34.51
C SER A 273 -3.75 -23.80 -35.05
N ARG A 274 -4.97 -23.48 -35.49
CA ARG A 274 -5.37 -22.12 -35.90
C ARG A 274 -5.68 -21.21 -34.71
N ILE A 275 -6.10 -21.79 -33.58
CA ILE A 275 -6.54 -21.08 -32.39
C ILE A 275 -5.41 -21.02 -31.37
N PHE A 276 -4.76 -22.16 -31.10
CA PHE A 276 -3.71 -22.30 -30.09
C PHE A 276 -2.33 -22.46 -30.71
N LYS A 277 -1.34 -21.75 -30.19
CA LYS A 277 0.07 -21.83 -30.58
C LYS A 277 0.98 -21.79 -29.36
N LEU A 278 2.04 -22.59 -29.37
CA LEU A 278 3.07 -22.56 -28.33
C LEU A 278 4.19 -21.59 -28.73
N GLU A 279 4.55 -20.70 -27.81
CA GLU A 279 5.66 -19.77 -27.92
C GLU A 279 6.65 -20.02 -26.78
N GLY A 280 7.94 -20.20 -27.12
CA GLY A 280 9.01 -20.33 -26.11
C GLY A 280 8.87 -21.52 -25.15
N GLY A 281 8.09 -22.56 -25.50
CA GLY A 281 7.93 -23.79 -24.71
C GLY A 281 7.01 -23.70 -23.49
N GLN A 282 6.84 -22.51 -22.90
CA GLN A 282 6.05 -22.30 -21.68
C GLN A 282 4.86 -21.34 -21.87
N LYS A 283 4.70 -20.74 -23.06
CA LYS A 283 3.62 -19.79 -23.33
C LYS A 283 2.65 -20.33 -24.36
N LEU A 284 1.38 -20.41 -24.01
CA LEU A 284 0.28 -20.80 -24.89
C LEU A 284 -0.47 -19.56 -25.33
N ARG A 285 -0.30 -19.17 -26.59
CA ARG A 285 -1.08 -18.11 -27.23
C ARG A 285 -2.39 -18.68 -27.75
N PHE A 286 -3.49 -18.01 -27.48
CA PHE A 286 -4.81 -18.34 -28.04
C PHE A 286 -5.39 -17.16 -28.83
N THR A 287 -6.07 -17.43 -29.94
CA THR A 287 -6.69 -16.42 -30.81
C THR A 287 -8.19 -16.66 -30.87
N ILE A 288 -8.89 -16.32 -29.78
CA ILE A 288 -10.34 -16.44 -29.64
C ILE A 288 -10.91 -15.03 -29.46
N ALA A 289 -11.81 -14.63 -30.35
CA ALA A 289 -12.45 -13.33 -30.28
C ALA A 289 -13.37 -13.26 -29.05
N SER A 290 -13.15 -12.26 -28.20
CA SER A 290 -13.90 -12.03 -26.96
C SER A 290 -14.05 -10.52 -26.74
N PRO A 291 -14.87 -9.83 -27.55
CA PRO A 291 -14.94 -8.38 -27.56
C PRO A 291 -15.46 -7.81 -26.23
N ASP A 292 -16.40 -8.50 -25.59
CA ASP A 292 -17.03 -8.05 -24.36
C ASP A 292 -16.28 -8.52 -23.09
N ALA A 293 -16.43 -7.78 -21.99
CA ALA A 293 -15.83 -8.15 -20.71
C ALA A 293 -16.39 -9.48 -20.17
N LYS A 294 -17.70 -9.71 -20.33
CA LYS A 294 -18.36 -10.96 -19.90
C LYS A 294 -17.86 -12.17 -20.68
N ASP A 295 -17.65 -12.02 -21.98
CA ASP A 295 -17.12 -13.08 -22.83
C ASP A 295 -15.69 -13.44 -22.44
N ARG A 296 -14.85 -12.43 -22.14
CA ARG A 296 -13.48 -12.65 -21.65
C ARG A 296 -13.45 -13.38 -20.31
N LEU A 297 -14.29 -12.98 -19.35
CA LEU A 297 -14.41 -13.67 -18.07
C LEU A 297 -14.84 -15.13 -18.25
N SER A 298 -15.85 -15.37 -19.10
CA SER A 298 -16.36 -16.72 -19.37
C SER A 298 -15.32 -17.58 -20.09
N LEU A 299 -14.59 -17.00 -21.04
CA LEU A 299 -13.50 -17.67 -21.76
C LEU A 299 -12.42 -18.16 -20.79
N VAL A 300 -11.94 -17.28 -19.91
CA VAL A 300 -10.89 -17.61 -18.94
C VAL A 300 -11.38 -18.61 -17.89
N ALA A 301 -12.63 -18.46 -17.42
CA ALA A 301 -13.25 -19.43 -16.52
C ALA A 301 -13.29 -20.84 -17.14
N ASN A 302 -13.73 -20.95 -18.39
CA ASN A 302 -13.79 -22.23 -19.10
C ASN A 302 -12.39 -22.83 -19.30
N MET A 303 -11.40 -22.01 -19.68
CA MET A 303 -10.02 -22.49 -19.83
C MET A 303 -9.44 -23.00 -18.50
N LEU A 304 -9.64 -22.29 -17.41
CA LEU A 304 -9.19 -22.71 -16.08
C LEU A 304 -9.89 -23.99 -15.62
N ALA A 305 -11.20 -24.10 -15.86
CA ALA A 305 -11.96 -25.32 -15.56
C ALA A 305 -11.46 -26.52 -16.37
N ASP A 306 -11.23 -26.34 -17.68
CA ASP A 306 -10.70 -27.38 -18.56
C ASP A 306 -9.29 -27.84 -18.14
N PHE A 307 -8.41 -26.90 -17.78
CA PHE A 307 -7.08 -27.20 -17.24
C PHE A 307 -7.15 -27.92 -15.90
N SER A 308 -8.11 -27.55 -15.05
CA SER A 308 -8.31 -28.20 -13.77
C SER A 308 -8.80 -29.64 -13.89
N GLN A 309 -9.56 -29.97 -14.94
CA GLN A 309 -9.95 -31.36 -15.22
C GLN A 309 -8.79 -32.22 -15.77
N HIS A 310 -7.81 -31.59 -16.41
CA HIS A 310 -6.67 -32.26 -17.07
C HIS A 310 -5.35 -32.01 -16.32
N GLN A 311 -5.34 -32.27 -15.02
CA GLN A 311 -4.15 -32.20 -14.18
C GLN A 311 -3.33 -33.50 -14.24
N LEU A 312 -2.03 -33.40 -13.97
CA LEU A 312 -1.18 -34.55 -13.68
C LEU A 312 -1.72 -35.27 -12.43
N GLU A 313 -1.91 -36.60 -12.51
CA GLU A 313 -2.33 -37.39 -11.34
C GLU A 313 -1.37 -37.14 -10.18
N LYS A 314 -1.93 -36.94 -8.96
CA LYS A 314 -1.13 -36.79 -7.74
C LYS A 314 -0.31 -38.06 -7.52
N SER A 315 0.98 -38.01 -7.85
CA SER A 315 1.95 -39.03 -7.44
C SER A 315 2.35 -38.88 -5.98
#